data_AF-A0A7X1Y304-F1
#
_entry.id   AF-A0A7X1Y304-F1
#
_cell.length_a   1.000
_cell.length_b   1.000
_cell.length_c   1.000
_cell.angle_alpha   90.00
_cell.angle_beta   90.00
_cell.angle_gamma   90.00
#
_symmetry.space_group_name_H-M   'P 1'
#
loop_
_entity.id
_entity.type
_entity.pdbx_description
1 polymer ?
#
loop_
_entity_poly.entity_id
_entity_poly.type
_entity_poly.pdbx_seq_one_letter_code
_entity_poly.pdbx_strand_id
1 'polypeptide(L)'
;YTTRFVDFAQYMLAHGVTLFPIADDLRPYPDYTVINTLLVYLVSLPFGRVSILSMGLPFCVAAALMLVFVYKLGALHEKKWGAYGVVFALFTWSFLDGVNSSALDIYPALFTVVCFYLAYTGEVYKQRFRVLLVLAGLALGFAFRGPIGLIGPASVVAAYYFLSKQWRMLVVFCLLAGLVLATGIAVLTWAAYLQGGDAFPQEVLIMQGLG
;
A
#
# COMPACT_ATOMS: atom_id res chain seq x y z
N TYR A 1 14.98 1.57 14.98
CA TYR A 1 14.58 1.56 13.56
C TYR A 1 13.23 2.27 13.30
N THR A 2 12.78 3.19 14.16
CA THR A 2 11.45 3.86 14.04
C THR A 2 11.54 5.39 14.16
N THR A 3 12.71 5.98 13.92
CA THR A 3 12.92 7.43 14.08
C THR A 3 12.56 8.23 12.83
N ARG A 4 12.90 7.77 11.62
CA ARG A 4 12.71 8.55 10.39
C ARG A 4 11.26 8.98 10.11
N PHE A 5 10.29 8.09 10.32
CA PHE A 5 8.87 8.46 10.13
C PHE A 5 8.37 9.47 11.16
N VAL A 6 8.96 9.48 12.36
CA VAL A 6 8.69 10.50 13.37
C VAL A 6 9.22 11.85 12.86
N ASP A 7 10.45 11.88 12.38
CA ASP A 7 11.08 13.09 11.85
C ASP A 7 10.28 13.66 10.67
N PHE A 8 9.84 12.78 9.74
CA PHE A 8 8.98 13.17 8.62
C PHE A 8 7.65 13.78 9.06
N ALA A 9 6.98 13.17 10.04
CA ALA A 9 5.69 13.66 10.53
C ALA A 9 5.84 14.93 11.36
N GLN A 10 6.93 15.07 12.13
CA GLN A 10 7.25 16.28 12.89
C GLN A 10 7.54 17.45 11.95
N TYR A 11 8.31 17.21 10.90
CA TYR A 11 8.56 18.21 9.87
C TYR A 11 7.25 18.70 9.24
N MET A 12 6.36 17.77 8.86
CA MET A 12 5.06 18.10 8.27
C MET A 12 4.14 18.84 9.25
N LEU A 13 4.24 18.55 10.55
CA LEU A 13 3.50 19.27 11.60
C LEU A 13 4.00 20.71 11.79
N ALA A 14 5.30 20.94 11.62
CA ALA A 14 5.91 22.26 11.77
C ALA A 14 5.79 23.14 10.50
N HIS A 15 5.89 22.54 9.30
CA HIS A 15 6.02 23.29 8.03
C HIS A 15 4.83 23.09 7.07
N GLY A 16 3.89 22.21 7.40
CA GLY A 16 2.75 21.87 6.56
C GLY A 16 3.01 20.69 5.62
N VAL A 17 2.01 20.37 4.79
CA VAL A 17 2.00 19.20 3.92
C VAL A 17 3.00 19.34 2.76
N THR A 18 3.79 18.30 2.54
CA THR A 18 4.75 18.16 1.43
C THR A 18 4.30 17.05 0.46
N LEU A 19 4.88 16.99 -0.74
CA LEU A 19 4.66 15.91 -1.72
C LEU A 19 5.57 14.69 -1.47
N PHE A 20 6.72 14.90 -0.83
CA PHE A 20 7.64 13.86 -0.37
C PHE A 20 8.00 14.05 1.11
N PRO A 21 8.27 12.96 1.85
CA PRO A 21 8.74 13.07 3.23
C PRO A 21 10.07 13.83 3.30
N ILE A 22 10.19 14.77 4.23
CA ILE A 22 11.40 15.55 4.49
C ILE A 22 11.81 15.31 5.94
N ALA A 23 13.06 14.96 6.20
CA ALA A 23 13.60 14.83 7.55
C ALA A 23 14.46 16.06 7.93
N ASP A 24 15.17 15.96 9.04
CA ASP A 24 16.00 17.03 9.61
C ASP A 24 17.11 17.53 8.69
N ASP A 25 17.51 16.74 7.69
CA ASP A 25 18.48 17.12 6.66
C ASP A 25 17.90 18.08 5.59
N LEU A 26 16.61 18.42 5.70
CA LEU A 26 15.86 19.31 4.81
C LEU A 26 15.83 18.82 3.35
N ARG A 27 16.09 17.53 3.13
CA ARG A 27 16.06 16.93 1.79
C ARG A 27 14.82 16.05 1.63
N PRO A 28 14.13 16.13 0.48
CA PRO A 28 13.07 15.19 0.16
C PRO A 28 13.63 13.77 0.03
N TYR A 29 12.99 12.79 0.67
CA TYR A 29 13.38 11.38 0.62
C TYR A 29 12.71 10.68 -0.56
N PRO A 30 13.47 10.27 -1.60
CA PRO A 30 12.93 9.71 -2.83
C PRO A 30 12.46 8.25 -2.70
N ASP A 31 12.91 7.54 -1.68
CA ASP A 31 12.62 6.13 -1.40
C ASP A 31 11.24 5.91 -0.76
N TYR A 32 10.59 6.97 -0.28
CA TYR A 32 9.27 6.91 0.37
C TYR A 32 8.24 7.79 -0.34
N THR A 33 7.04 7.24 -0.50
CA THR A 33 5.84 8.01 -0.85
C THR A 33 5.28 8.71 0.38
N VAL A 34 4.65 9.87 0.21
CA VAL A 34 4.20 10.71 1.33
C VAL A 34 2.96 10.20 2.09
N ILE A 35 2.20 9.26 1.53
CA ILE A 35 0.87 8.90 2.05
C ILE A 35 0.92 8.38 3.50
N ASN A 36 1.88 7.52 3.85
CA ASN A 36 1.98 7.05 5.24
C ASN A 36 2.29 8.21 6.20
N THR A 37 3.25 9.07 5.85
CA THR A 37 3.59 10.27 6.62
C THR A 37 2.37 11.19 6.77
N LEU A 38 1.58 11.36 5.72
CA LEU A 38 0.35 12.15 5.74
C LEU A 38 -0.68 11.56 6.71
N LEU A 39 -0.85 10.23 6.75
CA LEU A 39 -1.75 9.60 7.73
C LEU A 39 -1.28 9.84 9.17
N VAL A 40 0.02 9.68 9.44
CA VAL A 40 0.59 9.97 10.76
C VAL A 40 0.39 11.44 11.13
N TYR A 41 0.60 12.36 10.18
CA TYR A 41 0.32 13.78 10.36
C TYR A 41 -1.15 14.04 10.70
N LEU A 42 -2.09 13.50 9.93
CA LEU A 42 -3.53 13.68 10.16
C LEU A 42 -3.97 13.15 11.54
N VAL A 43 -3.41 12.02 11.99
CA VAL A 43 -3.70 11.47 13.32
C VAL A 43 -3.04 12.28 14.44
N SER A 44 -1.93 12.98 14.16
CA SER A 44 -1.24 13.80 15.15
C SER A 44 -1.84 15.21 15.31
N LEU A 45 -2.58 15.72 14.31
CA LEU A 45 -3.24 17.04 14.35
C LEU A 45 -4.09 17.30 15.61
N PRO A 46 -4.97 16.39 16.07
CA PRO A 46 -5.79 16.63 17.26
C PRO A 46 -4.98 16.78 18.56
N PHE A 47 -3.74 16.25 18.58
CA PHE A 47 -2.88 16.27 19.75
C PHE A 47 -1.77 17.32 19.67
N GLY A 48 -1.59 17.96 18.50
CA GLY A 48 -0.54 18.96 18.25
C GLY A 48 0.89 18.42 18.39
N ARG A 49 1.07 17.09 18.45
CA ARG A 49 2.38 16.44 18.60
C ARG A 49 2.36 15.04 18.01
N VAL A 50 3.49 14.63 17.44
CA VAL A 50 3.69 13.25 17.02
C VAL A 50 3.88 12.36 18.24
N SER A 51 3.08 11.31 18.33
CA SER A 51 3.08 10.36 19.45
C SER A 51 3.19 8.92 18.93
N ILE A 52 3.53 7.98 19.83
CA ILE A 52 3.54 6.54 19.51
C ILE A 52 2.17 6.10 18.96
N LEU A 53 1.07 6.67 19.49
CA LEU A 53 -0.27 6.41 18.97
C LEU A 53 -0.42 6.88 17.52
N SER A 54 -0.01 8.11 17.21
CA SER A 54 -0.12 8.67 15.86
C SER A 54 0.70 7.88 14.85
N MET A 55 1.86 7.38 15.28
CA MET A 55 2.73 6.51 14.52
C MET A 55 2.13 5.12 14.30
N GLY A 56 1.65 4.48 15.36
CA GLY A 56 1.18 3.09 15.30
C GLY A 56 -0.20 2.93 14.69
N LEU A 57 -1.08 3.93 14.82
CA LEU A 57 -2.48 3.81 14.42
C LEU A 57 -2.68 3.45 12.93
N PRO A 58 -1.99 4.11 11.95
CA PRO A 58 -2.09 3.73 10.55
C PRO A 58 -1.69 2.26 10.29
N PHE A 59 -0.62 1.77 10.92
CA PHE A 59 -0.15 0.39 10.78
C PHE A 59 -1.12 -0.60 11.44
N CYS A 60 -1.59 -0.30 12.65
CA CYS A 60 -2.56 -1.14 13.36
C CYS A 60 -3.88 -1.26 12.59
N VAL A 61 -4.34 -0.15 11.98
CA VAL A 61 -5.53 -0.16 11.11
C VAL A 61 -5.29 -1.02 9.88
N ALA A 62 -4.13 -0.88 9.22
CA ALA A 62 -3.78 -1.72 8.07
C ALA A 62 -3.72 -3.21 8.43
N ALA A 63 -3.11 -3.55 9.57
CA ALA A 63 -3.03 -4.90 10.11
C ALA A 63 -4.42 -5.48 10.41
N ALA A 64 -5.27 -4.71 11.09
CA ALA A 64 -6.63 -5.11 11.42
C ALA A 64 -7.47 -5.34 10.16
N LEU A 65 -7.37 -4.44 9.17
CA LEU A 65 -8.03 -4.61 7.88
C LEU A 65 -7.55 -5.86 7.16
N MET A 66 -6.24 -6.16 7.20
CA MET A 66 -5.71 -7.37 6.59
C MET A 66 -6.35 -8.62 7.20
N LEU A 67 -6.44 -8.68 8.54
CA LEU A 67 -7.13 -9.79 9.23
C LEU A 67 -8.62 -9.86 8.88
N VAL A 68 -9.31 -8.73 8.74
CA VAL A 68 -10.72 -8.70 8.28
C VAL A 68 -10.86 -9.32 6.89
N PHE A 69 -9.95 -9.03 5.96
CA PHE A 69 -10.00 -9.61 4.61
C PHE A 69 -9.58 -11.08 4.58
N VAL A 70 -8.63 -11.50 5.42
CA VAL A 70 -8.32 -12.93 5.65
C VAL A 70 -9.55 -13.68 6.15
N TYR A 71 -10.25 -13.14 7.16
CA TYR A 71 -11.49 -13.70 7.66
C TYR A 71 -12.54 -13.79 6.56
N LYS A 72 -12.79 -12.68 5.85
CA LYS A 72 -13.80 -12.61 4.80
C LYS A 72 -13.52 -13.60 3.68
N LEU A 73 -12.25 -13.81 3.31
CA LEU A 73 -11.85 -14.77 2.29
C LEU A 73 -12.19 -16.21 2.71
N GLY A 74 -11.82 -16.61 3.93
CA GLY A 74 -12.16 -17.93 4.46
C GLY A 74 -13.67 -18.13 4.64
N ALA A 75 -14.36 -17.08 5.10
CA ALA A 75 -15.80 -17.07 5.33
C ALA A 75 -16.65 -17.22 4.05
N LEU A 76 -16.06 -17.06 2.85
CA LEU A 76 -16.74 -17.38 1.59
C LEU A 76 -17.04 -18.87 1.43
N HIS A 77 -16.25 -19.73 2.10
CA HIS A 77 -16.46 -21.18 2.12
C HIS A 77 -17.19 -21.58 3.39
N GLU A 78 -16.59 -21.34 4.56
CA GLU A 78 -17.28 -21.43 5.85
C GLU A 78 -16.70 -20.44 6.87
N LYS A 79 -17.53 -19.97 7.79
CA LYS A 79 -17.12 -19.02 8.85
C LYS A 79 -15.98 -19.54 9.72
N LYS A 80 -15.90 -20.85 9.93
CA LYS A 80 -14.82 -21.50 10.72
C LYS A 80 -13.46 -21.34 10.05
N TRP A 81 -13.38 -21.54 8.73
CA TRP A 81 -12.14 -21.34 7.96
C TRP A 81 -11.64 -19.90 8.04
N GLY A 82 -12.55 -18.93 8.01
CA GLY A 82 -12.21 -17.52 8.22
C GLY A 82 -11.58 -17.28 9.61
N ALA A 83 -12.17 -17.85 10.67
CA ALA A 83 -11.64 -17.73 12.03
C ALA A 83 -10.27 -18.40 12.17
N TYR A 84 -10.10 -19.61 11.62
CA TYR A 84 -8.81 -20.32 11.64
C TYR A 84 -7.72 -19.54 10.89
N GLY A 85 -8.04 -18.91 9.76
CA GLY A 85 -7.09 -18.05 9.04
C GLY A 85 -6.63 -16.86 9.86
N VAL A 86 -7.53 -16.19 10.58
CA VAL A 86 -7.16 -15.06 11.47
C VAL A 86 -6.30 -15.54 12.64
N VAL A 87 -6.69 -16.63 13.30
CA VAL A 87 -5.91 -17.20 14.40
C VAL A 87 -4.52 -17.58 13.89
N PHE A 88 -4.42 -18.28 12.76
CA PHE A 88 -3.15 -18.66 12.17
C PHE A 88 -2.26 -17.45 11.87
N ALA A 89 -2.81 -16.38 11.29
CA ALA A 89 -2.09 -15.14 11.05
C ALA A 89 -1.58 -14.49 12.35
N LEU A 90 -2.40 -14.45 13.41
CA LEU A 90 -2.01 -13.91 14.72
C LEU A 90 -0.92 -14.73 15.41
N PHE A 91 -0.85 -16.04 15.15
CA PHE A 91 0.20 -16.92 15.67
C PHE A 91 1.42 -17.01 14.74
N THR A 92 1.46 -16.26 13.63
CA THR A 92 2.59 -16.24 12.70
C THR A 92 3.59 -15.15 13.10
N TRP A 93 4.84 -15.56 13.36
CA TRP A 93 5.91 -14.63 13.73
C TRP A 93 6.07 -13.47 12.74
N SER A 94 6.10 -13.75 11.43
CA SER A 94 6.25 -12.71 10.40
C SER A 94 5.15 -11.65 10.43
N PHE A 95 3.92 -12.01 10.84
CA PHE A 95 2.85 -11.03 10.98
C PHE A 95 3.07 -10.14 12.21
N LEU A 96 3.39 -10.74 13.35
CA LEU A 96 3.66 -10.00 14.58
C LEU A 96 4.87 -9.08 14.43
N ASP A 97 5.95 -9.58 13.82
CA ASP A 97 7.16 -8.81 13.56
C ASP A 97 6.90 -7.67 12.57
N GLY A 98 6.14 -7.92 11.49
CA GLY A 98 5.78 -6.88 10.51
C GLY A 98 4.96 -5.73 11.11
N VAL A 99 4.05 -6.03 12.04
CA VAL A 99 3.27 -4.99 12.75
C VAL A 99 4.14 -4.24 13.77
N ASN A 100 4.95 -4.95 14.55
CA ASN A 100 5.79 -4.33 15.60
C ASN A 100 6.93 -3.47 15.02
N SER A 101 7.51 -3.90 13.91
CA SER A 101 8.56 -3.15 13.21
C SER A 101 8.03 -1.90 12.48
N SER A 102 6.71 -1.70 12.42
CA SER A 102 6.07 -0.63 11.63
C SER A 102 6.59 -0.62 10.19
N ALA A 103 6.74 -1.81 9.62
CA ALA A 103 7.23 -1.97 8.26
C ALA A 103 6.15 -1.51 7.26
N LEU A 104 6.54 -0.66 6.31
CA LEU A 104 5.63 -0.22 5.24
C LEU A 104 5.14 -1.37 4.36
N ASP A 105 5.80 -2.52 4.42
CA ASP A 105 5.46 -3.71 3.66
C ASP A 105 4.11 -4.32 4.10
N ILE A 106 3.54 -3.86 5.22
CA ILE A 106 2.17 -4.17 5.60
C ILE A 106 1.13 -3.66 4.60
N TYR A 107 1.38 -2.54 3.92
CA TYR A 107 0.45 -1.98 2.94
C TYR A 107 0.38 -2.82 1.67
N PRO A 108 1.50 -3.17 0.99
CA PRO A 108 1.48 -4.14 -0.09
C PRO A 108 0.81 -5.47 0.30
N ALA A 109 1.07 -5.98 1.50
CA ALA A 109 0.44 -7.21 1.99
C ALA A 109 -1.09 -7.05 2.12
N LEU A 110 -1.56 -5.97 2.74
CA LEU A 110 -2.98 -5.64 2.83
C LEU A 110 -3.62 -5.56 1.45
N PHE A 111 -3.07 -4.75 0.55
CA PHE A 111 -3.65 -4.56 -0.78
C PHE A 111 -3.62 -5.84 -1.62
N THR A 112 -2.64 -6.73 -1.39
CA THR A 112 -2.61 -8.05 -2.02
C THR A 112 -3.83 -8.88 -1.61
N VAL A 113 -4.11 -8.99 -0.30
CA VAL A 113 -5.26 -9.76 0.19
C VAL A 113 -6.58 -9.12 -0.24
N VAL A 114 -6.68 -7.79 -0.19
CA VAL A 114 -7.86 -7.02 -0.64
C VAL A 114 -8.14 -7.25 -2.13
N CYS A 115 -7.12 -7.08 -2.98
CA CYS A 115 -7.26 -7.24 -4.43
C CYS A 115 -7.62 -8.68 -4.78
N PHE A 116 -6.98 -9.67 -4.14
CA PHE A 116 -7.32 -11.07 -4.33
C PHE A 116 -8.77 -11.36 -3.92
N TYR A 117 -9.20 -10.89 -2.75
CA TYR A 117 -10.58 -11.04 -2.28
C TYR A 117 -11.58 -10.43 -3.26
N LEU A 118 -11.32 -9.21 -3.75
CA LEU A 118 -12.19 -8.53 -4.71
C LEU A 118 -12.25 -9.25 -6.07
N ALA A 119 -11.11 -9.74 -6.57
CA ALA A 119 -11.04 -10.52 -7.80
C ALA A 119 -11.82 -11.84 -7.68
N TYR A 120 -11.58 -12.59 -6.59
CA TYR A 120 -12.23 -13.87 -6.32
C TYR A 120 -13.75 -13.71 -6.16
N THR A 121 -14.18 -12.76 -5.34
CA THR A 121 -15.62 -12.50 -5.15
C THR A 121 -16.29 -11.92 -6.40
N GLY A 122 -15.56 -11.15 -7.21
CA GLY A 122 -16.06 -10.64 -8.50
C GLY A 122 -16.47 -11.76 -9.45
N GLU A 123 -15.72 -12.86 -9.43
CA GLU A 123 -16.04 -14.07 -10.19
C GLU A 123 -17.22 -14.83 -9.60
N VAL A 124 -17.19 -15.14 -8.29
CA VAL A 124 -18.26 -15.88 -7.60
C VAL A 124 -19.63 -15.21 -7.80
N TYR A 125 -19.68 -13.89 -7.67
CA TYR A 125 -20.93 -13.12 -7.83
C TYR A 125 -21.16 -12.59 -9.25
N LYS A 126 -20.31 -12.94 -10.22
CA LYS A 126 -20.36 -12.47 -11.64
C LYS A 126 -20.42 -10.94 -11.79
N GLN A 127 -19.79 -10.20 -10.90
CA GLN A 127 -19.80 -8.72 -10.87
C GLN A 127 -18.58 -8.14 -11.57
N ARG A 128 -18.74 -7.76 -12.84
CA ARG A 128 -17.66 -7.21 -13.69
C ARG A 128 -17.07 -5.89 -13.17
N PHE A 129 -17.86 -5.08 -12.44
CA PHE A 129 -17.41 -3.78 -11.92
C PHE A 129 -16.36 -3.90 -10.80
N ARG A 130 -16.18 -5.09 -10.19
CA ARG A 130 -15.17 -5.28 -9.14
C ARG A 130 -13.73 -5.15 -9.63
N VAL A 131 -13.49 -5.30 -10.93
CA VAL A 131 -12.16 -5.04 -11.52
C VAL A 131 -11.74 -3.60 -11.28
N LEU A 132 -12.66 -2.62 -11.31
CA LEU A 132 -12.32 -1.23 -11.00
C LEU A 132 -11.92 -1.06 -9.54
N LEU A 133 -12.54 -1.80 -8.61
CA LEU A 133 -12.14 -1.81 -7.21
C LEU A 133 -10.76 -2.46 -7.01
N VAL A 134 -10.44 -3.50 -7.78
CA VAL A 134 -9.10 -4.07 -7.81
C VAL A 134 -8.08 -3.03 -8.30
N LEU A 135 -8.36 -2.33 -9.41
CA LEU A 135 -7.50 -1.27 -9.91
C LEU A 135 -7.34 -0.11 -8.92
N ALA A 136 -8.40 0.27 -8.20
CA ALA A 136 -8.31 1.23 -7.11
C ALA A 136 -7.40 0.72 -5.98
N GLY A 137 -7.48 -0.57 -5.63
CA GLY A 137 -6.57 -1.22 -4.69
C GLY A 137 -5.11 -1.19 -5.16
N LEU A 138 -4.86 -1.42 -6.45
CA LEU A 138 -3.51 -1.30 -7.05
C LEU A 138 -2.98 0.12 -6.98
N ALA A 139 -3.81 1.12 -7.31
CA ALA A 139 -3.44 2.53 -7.25
C ALA A 139 -3.13 2.97 -5.81
N LEU A 140 -3.92 2.48 -4.83
CA LEU A 140 -3.63 2.72 -3.42
C LEU A 140 -2.33 2.03 -2.99
N GLY A 141 -2.10 0.77 -3.39
CA GLY A 141 -0.82 0.09 -3.16
C GLY A 141 0.37 0.89 -3.68
N PHE A 142 0.25 1.42 -4.90
CA PHE A 142 1.24 2.34 -5.47
C PHE A 142 1.45 3.59 -4.61
N ALA A 143 0.37 4.22 -4.16
CA ALA A 143 0.44 5.45 -3.38
C ALA A 143 1.12 5.27 -2.01
N PHE A 144 1.05 4.07 -1.41
CA PHE A 144 1.68 3.78 -0.11
C PHE A 144 3.12 3.31 -0.19
N ARG A 145 3.51 2.62 -1.27
CA ARG A 145 4.81 1.95 -1.36
C ARG A 145 5.42 1.95 -2.77
N GLY A 146 5.04 2.93 -3.59
CA GLY A 146 5.53 3.08 -4.96
C GLY A 146 5.25 1.86 -5.85
N PRO A 147 6.08 1.62 -6.89
CA PRO A 147 5.89 0.51 -7.82
C PRO A 147 5.74 -0.85 -7.15
N ILE A 148 6.53 -1.13 -6.10
CA ILE A 148 6.51 -2.41 -5.37
C ILE A 148 5.13 -2.66 -4.74
N GLY A 149 4.48 -1.61 -4.23
CA GLY A 149 3.14 -1.69 -3.66
C GLY A 149 2.04 -2.04 -4.65
N LEU A 150 2.29 -1.87 -5.96
CA LEU A 150 1.38 -2.29 -7.02
C LEU A 150 1.75 -3.67 -7.58
N ILE A 151 3.04 -3.92 -7.81
CA ILE A 151 3.53 -5.13 -8.49
C ILE A 151 3.15 -6.39 -7.70
N GLY A 152 3.28 -6.38 -6.37
CA GLY A 152 2.91 -7.52 -5.52
C GLY A 152 1.43 -7.92 -5.69
N PRO A 153 0.47 -7.03 -5.37
CA PRO A 153 -0.94 -7.30 -5.55
C PRO A 153 -1.33 -7.65 -7.00
N ALA A 154 -0.76 -6.96 -7.99
CA ALA A 154 -1.03 -7.22 -9.40
C ALA A 154 -0.59 -8.63 -9.83
N SER A 155 0.58 -9.07 -9.36
CA SER A 155 1.11 -10.41 -9.66
C SER A 155 0.20 -11.51 -9.11
N VAL A 156 -0.32 -11.35 -7.89
CA VAL A 156 -1.23 -12.32 -7.28
C VAL A 156 -2.55 -12.41 -8.03
N VAL A 157 -3.14 -11.27 -8.42
CA VAL A 157 -4.38 -11.25 -9.20
C VAL A 157 -4.17 -11.79 -10.63
N ALA A 158 -3.04 -11.48 -11.26
CA ALA A 158 -2.69 -12.04 -12.57
C ALA A 158 -2.51 -13.56 -12.48
N ALA A 159 -1.79 -14.06 -11.47
CA ALA A 159 -1.64 -15.49 -11.21
C ALA A 159 -3.00 -16.17 -11.00
N TYR A 160 -3.92 -15.53 -10.26
CA TYR A 160 -5.29 -16.01 -10.11
C TYR A 160 -6.00 -16.16 -11.46
N TYR A 161 -6.03 -15.11 -12.30
CA TYR A 161 -6.68 -15.20 -13.62
C TYR A 161 -6.03 -16.22 -14.56
N PHE A 162 -4.70 -16.38 -14.47
CA PHE A 162 -3.96 -17.39 -15.20
C PHE A 162 -4.38 -18.81 -14.79
N LEU A 163 -4.39 -19.10 -13.47
CA LEU A 163 -4.78 -20.40 -12.93
C LEU A 163 -6.27 -20.72 -13.17
N SER A 164 -7.14 -19.71 -13.11
CA SER A 164 -8.56 -19.83 -13.45
C SER A 164 -8.83 -19.93 -14.96
N LYS A 165 -7.79 -20.00 -15.80
CA LYS A 165 -7.88 -20.10 -17.28
C LYS A 165 -8.65 -18.95 -17.94
N GLN A 166 -8.70 -17.78 -17.31
CA GLN A 166 -9.42 -16.61 -17.82
C GLN A 166 -8.52 -15.70 -18.66
N TRP A 167 -7.99 -16.23 -19.76
CA TRP A 167 -7.00 -15.56 -20.60
C TRP A 167 -7.41 -14.15 -21.06
N ARG A 168 -8.68 -13.96 -21.43
CA ARG A 168 -9.19 -12.63 -21.84
C ARG A 168 -9.13 -11.62 -20.70
N MET A 169 -9.57 -12.02 -19.51
CA MET A 169 -9.53 -11.15 -18.32
C MET A 169 -8.10 -10.90 -17.86
N LEU A 170 -7.22 -11.91 -17.96
CA LEU A 170 -5.80 -11.76 -17.66
C LEU A 170 -5.16 -10.67 -18.51
N VAL A 171 -5.34 -10.71 -19.83
CA VAL A 171 -4.76 -9.71 -20.74
C VAL A 171 -5.31 -8.31 -20.45
N VAL A 172 -6.63 -8.17 -20.31
CA VAL A 172 -7.26 -6.89 -19.99
C VAL A 172 -6.76 -6.36 -18.65
N PHE A 173 -6.68 -7.22 -17.63
CA PHE A 173 -6.20 -6.85 -16.30
C PHE A 173 -4.73 -6.40 -16.35
N CYS A 174 -3.84 -7.15 -17.01
CA CYS A 174 -2.44 -6.79 -17.14
C CYS A 174 -2.25 -5.44 -17.87
N LEU A 175 -3.03 -5.18 -18.93
CA LEU A 175 -2.99 -3.89 -19.62
C LEU A 175 -3.46 -2.74 -18.71
N LEU A 176 -4.56 -2.92 -17.98
CA LEU A 176 -5.08 -1.91 -17.07
C LEU A 176 -4.14 -1.68 -15.87
N ALA A 177 -3.59 -2.75 -15.28
CA ALA A 177 -2.61 -2.67 -14.20
C ALA A 177 -1.32 -1.97 -14.67
N GLY A 178 -0.86 -2.27 -15.89
CA GLY A 178 0.27 -1.58 -16.53
C GLY A 178 -0.01 -0.09 -16.75
N LEU A 179 -1.24 0.27 -17.14
CA LEU A 179 -1.66 1.67 -17.26
C LEU A 179 -1.67 2.38 -15.89
N VAL A 180 -2.19 1.74 -14.84
CA VAL A 180 -2.15 2.28 -13.46
C VAL A 180 -0.69 2.47 -13.00
N LEU A 181 0.19 1.52 -13.31
CA LEU A 181 1.61 1.65 -12.98
C LEU A 181 2.27 2.80 -13.73
N ALA A 182 2.08 2.89 -15.05
CA ALA A 182 2.66 3.95 -15.87
C ALA A 182 2.15 5.34 -15.46
N THR A 183 0.85 5.48 -15.20
CA THR A 183 0.26 6.73 -14.70
C THR A 183 0.77 7.07 -13.30
N GLY A 184 0.88 6.08 -12.40
CA GLY A 184 1.48 6.26 -11.08
C GLY A 184 2.92 6.77 -11.15
N ILE A 185 3.77 6.15 -11.99
CA ILE A 185 5.15 6.57 -12.20
C ILE A 185 5.21 8.00 -12.77
N ALA A 186 4.38 8.31 -13.77
CA ALA A 186 4.33 9.66 -14.35
C ALA A 186 3.93 10.72 -13.30
N VAL A 187 2.90 10.45 -12.49
CA VAL A 187 2.46 11.35 -11.41
C VAL A 187 3.56 11.50 -10.35
N LEU A 188 4.22 10.42 -9.96
CA LEU A 188 5.31 10.43 -8.98
C LEU A 188 6.53 11.22 -9.50
N THR A 189 6.88 11.05 -10.77
CA THR A 189 7.96 11.80 -11.44
C THR A 189 7.61 13.28 -11.55
N TRP A 190 6.36 13.61 -11.87
CA TRP A 190 5.87 14.98 -11.91
C TRP A 190 5.88 15.63 -10.52
N ALA A 191 5.44 14.92 -9.49
CA ALA A 191 5.52 15.38 -8.10
C ALA A 191 6.97 15.60 -7.65
N ALA A 192 7.89 14.71 -8.07
CA ALA A 192 9.31 14.84 -7.78
C ALA A 192 9.88 16.12 -8.43
N TYR A 193 9.51 16.38 -9.68
CA TYR A 193 9.91 17.58 -10.39
C TYR A 193 9.46 18.87 -9.67
N LEU A 194 8.19 18.91 -9.21
CA LEU A 194 7.65 20.05 -8.49
C LEU A 194 8.31 20.31 -7.13
N GLN A 195 8.71 19.25 -6.42
CA GLN A 195 9.30 19.36 -5.08
C GLN A 195 10.82 19.60 -5.12
N GLY A 196 11.55 18.95 -6.03
CA GLY A 196 13.03 18.86 -6.00
C GLY A 196 13.76 19.33 -7.26
N GLY A 197 13.07 19.84 -8.28
CA GLY A 197 13.68 20.34 -9.52
C GLY A 197 14.17 19.24 -10.47
N ASP A 198 15.02 19.58 -11.44
CA ASP A 198 15.40 18.70 -12.56
C ASP A 198 16.15 17.40 -12.17
N ALA A 199 16.92 17.41 -11.07
CA ALA A 199 17.76 16.28 -10.67
C ALA A 199 17.03 15.22 -9.82
N PHE A 200 16.03 15.63 -9.05
CA PHE A 200 15.34 14.77 -8.09
C PHE A 200 14.50 13.63 -8.72
N PRO A 201 13.82 13.82 -9.88
CA PRO A 201 13.09 12.74 -10.54
C PRO A 201 13.95 11.53 -10.90
N GLN A 202 15.19 11.75 -11.32
CA GLN A 202 16.11 10.67 -11.69
C GLN A 202 16.53 9.86 -10.46
N GLU A 203 16.79 10.53 -9.33
CA GLU A 203 17.08 9.87 -8.06
C GLU A 203 15.88 9.04 -7.57
N VAL A 204 14.66 9.57 -7.70
CA VAL A 204 13.42 8.85 -7.37
C VAL A 204 13.28 7.58 -8.20
N LEU A 205 13.46 7.64 -9.52
CA LEU A 205 13.33 6.47 -10.38
C LEU A 205 14.36 5.38 -10.04
N ILE A 206 15.61 5.75 -9.77
CA ILE A 206 16.67 4.82 -9.37
C ILE A 206 16.31 4.16 -8.02
N MET A 207 15.91 4.95 -7.02
CA MET A 207 15.60 4.42 -5.69
C MET A 207 14.32 3.57 -5.65
N GLN A 208 13.38 3.81 -6.56
CA GLN A 208 12.18 2.97 -6.73
C GLN A 208 12.47 1.69 -7.55
N GLY A 209 13.72 1.48 -8.00
CA GLY A 209 14.16 0.29 -8.73
C GLY A 209 13.81 0.29 -10.22
N LEU A 210 13.61 1.47 -10.81
CA LEU A 210 13.25 1.68 -12.23
C LEU A 210 14.40 2.24 -13.08
N GLY A 211 15.61 2.36 -12.52
CA GLY A 211 16.81 2.92 -13.16
C GLY A 211 17.85 1.88 -13.54
#